data_AF-A0A9D3BF07-F1
#
_entry.id   AF-A0A9D3BF07-F1
#
_cell.length_a   1.000
_cell.length_b   1.000
_cell.length_c   1.000
_cell.angle_alpha   90.00
_cell.angle_beta   90.00
_cell.angle_gamma   90.00
#
_symmetry.space_group_name_H-M   'P 1'
#
loop_
_entity.id
_entity.type
_entity.pdbx_description
1 polymer ?
#
loop_
_entity_poly.entity_id
_entity_poly.type
_entity_poly.pdbx_seq_one_letter_code
_entity_poly.pdbx_strand_id
1 'polypeptide(L)'
;MSLPGEGLALSSPLRVALSGSTTCVAYVSSGVLHVANLGDSRAVLGVQEQDGHWSAISLTNDHNAQNPDELQRVLGEHPPSEHRTAVRHDRLLGLLLPFRAFGDVRFKWSPEMLNQLYESGPNVRSAVSGSVWGLPPHYLTPPYLSAQPEITRHLIRPADKFLVLATDGLWELMHRQTVIQLVGDHLTGLQHQRPIIPRVDMTLGSLQRLLLERQRRVQAVLEDQNTATHLLRHALGDDGYGAVAPNRLAKMLSLPSDLARRYRDDITITVIHLNEL
;
A
#
# COMPACT_ATOMS: atom_id res chain seq x y z
N MET A 1 11.81 44.08 -3.07
CA MET A 1 13.16 43.53 -3.32
C MET A 1 13.02 42.02 -3.25
N SER A 2 12.67 41.41 -4.39
CA SER A 2 12.36 39.99 -4.54
C SER A 2 13.65 39.20 -4.76
N LEU A 3 13.83 38.11 -4.02
CA LEU A 3 14.97 37.21 -4.14
C LEU A 3 15.00 36.57 -5.55
N PRO A 4 16.12 36.64 -6.29
CA PRO A 4 16.26 35.93 -7.56
C PRO A 4 16.57 34.46 -7.26
N GLY A 5 15.59 33.57 -7.44
CA GLY A 5 15.78 32.13 -7.25
C GLY A 5 14.52 31.26 -7.30
N GLU A 6 13.33 31.84 -7.19
CA GLU A 6 12.08 31.09 -7.26
C GLU A 6 11.55 31.04 -8.70
N GLY A 7 11.93 30.00 -9.42
CA GLY A 7 11.44 29.75 -10.78
C GLY A 7 11.79 28.37 -11.34
N LEU A 8 12.06 27.35 -10.51
CA LEU A 8 12.01 25.96 -10.97
C LEU A 8 10.56 25.52 -10.99
N ALA A 9 9.88 25.85 -12.08
CA ALA A 9 8.51 25.44 -12.33
C ALA A 9 8.33 23.92 -12.09
N LEU A 10 7.22 23.61 -11.42
CA LEU A 10 6.57 22.31 -11.29
C LEU A 10 6.96 21.31 -12.40
N SER A 11 7.55 20.18 -11.97
CA SER A 11 7.92 18.96 -12.72
C SER A 11 7.95 19.04 -14.26
N SER A 12 9.15 18.99 -14.87
CA SER A 12 9.23 18.74 -16.31
C SER A 12 8.57 17.39 -16.66
N PRO A 13 7.85 17.26 -17.78
CA PRO A 13 7.25 15.98 -18.21
C PRO A 13 8.26 14.83 -18.24
N LEU A 14 9.52 15.18 -18.51
CA LEU A 14 10.63 14.25 -18.50
C LEU A 14 10.95 13.71 -17.09
N ARG A 15 10.90 14.55 -16.05
CA ARG A 15 11.03 14.08 -14.66
C ARG A 15 9.93 13.11 -14.29
N VAL A 16 8.69 13.36 -14.73
CA VAL A 16 7.54 12.47 -14.50
C VAL A 16 7.73 11.13 -15.21
N ALA A 17 8.16 11.15 -16.48
CA ALA A 17 8.42 9.93 -17.23
C ALA A 17 9.57 9.10 -16.62
N LEU A 18 10.61 9.76 -16.11
CA LEU A 18 11.76 9.11 -15.48
C LEU A 18 11.49 8.58 -14.07
N SER A 19 10.55 9.18 -13.34
CA SER A 19 10.11 8.65 -12.05
C SER A 19 9.21 7.42 -12.21
N GLY A 20 9.22 6.54 -11.22
CA GLY A 20 8.33 5.39 -11.12
C GLY A 20 7.19 5.63 -10.13
N SER A 21 6.04 5.02 -10.36
CA SER A 21 4.95 4.99 -9.38
C SER A 21 4.08 3.74 -9.53
N THR A 22 3.80 3.09 -8.41
CA THR A 22 2.79 2.04 -8.30
C THR A 22 1.41 2.67 -8.12
N THR A 23 0.36 1.88 -8.31
CA THR A 23 -1.03 2.36 -8.18
C THR A 23 -1.94 1.22 -7.78
N CYS A 24 -2.77 1.45 -6.77
CA CYS A 24 -3.83 0.54 -6.36
C CYS A 24 -5.12 1.36 -6.16
N VAL A 25 -6.09 1.18 -7.06
CA VAL A 25 -7.29 2.02 -7.15
C VAL A 25 -8.52 1.16 -7.00
N ALA A 26 -9.45 1.60 -6.15
CA ALA A 26 -10.77 1.02 -6.00
C ALA A 26 -11.83 1.89 -6.68
N TYR A 27 -12.70 1.27 -7.46
CA TYR A 27 -13.89 1.87 -8.05
C TYR A 27 -15.14 1.09 -7.58
N VAL A 28 -16.04 1.78 -6.88
CA VAL A 28 -17.27 1.19 -6.35
C VAL A 28 -18.47 1.77 -7.10
N SER A 29 -19.29 0.90 -7.68
CA SER A 29 -20.50 1.31 -8.38
C SER A 29 -21.55 0.20 -8.31
N SER A 30 -22.79 0.56 -7.98
CA SER A 30 -23.96 -0.35 -7.97
C SER A 30 -23.73 -1.68 -7.22
N GLY A 31 -23.10 -1.63 -6.05
CA GLY A 31 -22.81 -2.84 -5.24
C GLY A 31 -21.67 -3.70 -5.78
N VAL A 32 -20.93 -3.24 -6.78
CA VAL A 32 -19.76 -3.93 -7.34
C VAL A 32 -18.50 -3.13 -7.05
N LEU A 33 -17.50 -3.79 -6.49
CA LEU A 33 -16.16 -3.26 -6.24
C LEU A 33 -15.22 -3.76 -7.34
N HIS A 34 -14.60 -2.82 -8.05
CA HIS A 34 -13.49 -3.10 -8.97
C HIS A 34 -12.20 -2.59 -8.34
N VAL A 35 -11.14 -3.38 -8.39
CA VAL A 35 -9.82 -2.94 -7.94
C VAL A 35 -8.83 -3.12 -9.09
N ALA A 36 -8.19 -2.03 -9.49
CA ALA A 36 -7.13 -2.02 -10.48
C ALA A 36 -5.78 -1.85 -9.77
N ASN A 37 -4.89 -2.83 -9.90
CA ASN A 37 -3.57 -2.82 -9.27
C ASN A 37 -2.44 -2.79 -10.30
N LEU A 38 -1.41 -2.01 -10.01
CA LEU A 38 -0.19 -1.84 -10.80
C LEU A 38 1.00 -1.69 -9.83
N GLY A 39 1.77 -2.76 -9.66
CA GLY A 39 2.87 -2.83 -8.68
C GLY A 39 2.53 -3.66 -7.44
N ASP A 40 3.17 -3.34 -6.33
CA ASP A 40 3.21 -4.08 -5.06
C ASP A 40 2.45 -3.39 -3.90
N SER A 41 1.71 -2.32 -4.21
CA SER A 41 0.61 -1.88 -3.35
C SER A 41 -0.51 -2.94 -3.35
N ARG A 42 -1.34 -2.94 -2.29
CA ARG A 42 -2.34 -4.00 -2.10
C ARG A 42 -3.69 -3.48 -1.60
N ALA A 43 -4.75 -4.13 -2.07
CA ALA A 43 -6.10 -3.99 -1.55
C ALA A 43 -6.54 -5.28 -0.83
N VAL A 44 -6.97 -5.14 0.43
CA VAL A 44 -7.47 -6.26 1.24
C VAL A 44 -8.83 -5.91 1.81
N LEU A 45 -9.81 -6.77 1.55
CA LEU A 45 -11.18 -6.66 2.03
C LEU A 45 -11.30 -7.30 3.42
N GLY A 46 -11.90 -6.58 4.35
CA GLY A 46 -12.27 -7.07 5.67
C GLY A 46 -13.70 -7.56 5.70
N VAL A 47 -13.85 -8.85 5.98
CA VAL A 47 -15.14 -9.55 6.03
C VAL A 47 -15.42 -9.98 7.46
N GLN A 48 -16.64 -9.73 7.93
CA GLN A 48 -17.11 -10.21 9.22
C GLN A 48 -17.87 -11.52 9.03
N GLU A 49 -17.33 -12.60 9.57
CA GLU A 49 -17.92 -13.93 9.50
C GLU A 49 -19.08 -14.07 10.50
N GLN A 50 -19.88 -15.13 10.34
CA GLN A 50 -21.12 -15.32 11.12
C GLN A 50 -20.91 -15.51 12.62
N ASP A 51 -19.77 -16.06 13.02
CA ASP A 51 -19.34 -16.22 14.41
C ASP A 51 -18.70 -14.94 14.99
N GLY A 52 -18.62 -13.88 14.19
CA GLY A 52 -18.07 -12.58 14.56
C GLY A 52 -16.56 -12.43 14.35
N HIS A 53 -15.84 -13.46 13.86
CA HIS A 53 -14.42 -13.30 13.54
C HIS A 53 -14.22 -12.52 12.24
N TRP A 54 -13.04 -11.91 12.09
CA TRP A 54 -12.68 -11.18 10.90
C TRP A 54 -11.88 -12.05 9.95
N SER A 55 -12.17 -12.02 8.65
CA SER A 55 -11.39 -12.69 7.62
C SER A 55 -10.86 -11.69 6.59
N ALA A 56 -9.61 -11.89 6.17
CA ALA A 56 -8.93 -11.05 5.18
C ALA A 56 -8.98 -11.69 3.79
N ILE A 57 -9.60 -11.01 2.83
CA ILE A 57 -9.64 -11.42 1.43
C ILE A 57 -8.79 -10.46 0.60
N SER A 58 -7.69 -10.94 0.01
CA SER A 58 -6.89 -10.15 -0.93
C SER A 58 -7.66 -9.95 -2.23
N LEU A 59 -7.81 -8.70 -2.67
CA LEU A 59 -8.43 -8.36 -3.95
C LEU A 59 -7.42 -8.06 -5.05
N THR A 60 -6.13 -8.03 -4.72
CA THR A 60 -5.05 -7.74 -5.67
C THR A 60 -3.90 -8.71 -5.43
N ASN A 61 -3.21 -9.06 -6.50
CA ASN A 61 -1.92 -9.75 -6.42
C ASN A 61 -0.80 -8.71 -6.51
N ASP A 62 0.24 -8.89 -5.71
CA ASP A 62 1.41 -8.02 -5.80
C ASP A 62 2.18 -8.37 -7.08
N HIS A 63 2.56 -7.35 -7.84
CA HIS A 63 3.34 -7.54 -9.06
C HIS A 63 4.84 -7.46 -8.75
N ASN A 64 5.39 -8.51 -8.14
CA ASN A 64 6.81 -8.61 -7.79
C ASN A 64 7.30 -10.06 -7.92
N ALA A 65 8.57 -10.31 -7.57
CA ALA A 65 9.19 -11.64 -7.71
C ALA A 65 8.55 -12.74 -6.86
N GLN A 66 7.83 -12.38 -5.78
CA GLN A 66 7.18 -13.36 -4.91
C GLN A 66 5.87 -13.90 -5.52
N ASN A 67 5.37 -13.25 -6.57
CA ASN A 67 4.21 -13.71 -7.33
C ASN A 67 4.69 -14.61 -8.50
N PRO A 68 4.45 -15.94 -8.45
CA PRO A 68 4.92 -16.86 -9.46
C PRO A 68 4.27 -16.61 -10.83
N ASP A 69 3.01 -16.18 -10.88
CA ASP A 69 2.31 -15.89 -12.14
C ASP A 69 2.90 -14.65 -12.82
N GLU A 70 3.24 -13.63 -12.03
CA GLU A 70 3.88 -12.42 -12.53
C GLU A 70 5.32 -12.68 -12.97
N LEU A 71 6.07 -13.52 -12.23
CA LEU A 71 7.40 -13.96 -12.65
C LEU A 71 7.33 -14.74 -13.97
N GLN A 72 6.38 -15.66 -14.11
CA GLN A 72 6.17 -16.40 -15.35
C GLN A 72 5.80 -15.49 -16.52
N ARG A 73 4.95 -14.48 -16.29
CA ARG A 73 4.59 -13.48 -17.30
C ARG A 73 5.84 -12.74 -17.79
N VAL A 74 6.61 -12.15 -16.88
CA VAL A 74 7.84 -11.40 -17.23
C VAL A 74 8.81 -12.29 -18.00
N LEU A 75 9.06 -13.51 -17.53
CA LEU A 75 9.97 -14.43 -18.24
C LEU A 75 9.44 -14.81 -19.62
N GLY A 76 8.14 -15.07 -19.76
CA GLY A 76 7.51 -15.45 -21.03
C GLY A 76 7.43 -14.35 -22.08
N GLU A 77 7.58 -13.08 -21.69
CA GLU A 77 7.64 -11.92 -22.60
C GLU A 77 9.02 -11.77 -23.28
N HIS A 78 10.04 -12.47 -22.80
CA HIS A 78 11.41 -12.38 -23.30
C HIS A 78 11.95 -13.74 -23.78
N PRO A 79 12.97 -13.76 -24.66
CA PRO A 79 13.62 -15.00 -25.08
C PRO A 79 14.20 -15.82 -23.91
N PRO A 80 14.26 -17.17 -24.02
CA PRO A 80 14.83 -18.03 -22.97
C PRO A 80 16.26 -17.70 -22.54
N SER A 81 17.05 -17.10 -23.43
CA SER A 81 18.41 -16.62 -23.13
C SER A 81 18.44 -15.54 -22.06
N GLU A 82 17.33 -14.82 -21.86
CA GLU A 82 17.21 -13.70 -20.93
C GLU A 82 16.58 -14.09 -19.60
N HIS A 83 16.08 -15.32 -19.43
CA HIS A 83 15.39 -15.71 -18.19
C HIS A 83 16.23 -15.51 -16.92
N ARG A 84 17.56 -15.61 -17.02
CA ARG A 84 18.49 -15.39 -15.90
C ARG A 84 18.83 -13.93 -15.65
N THR A 85 18.48 -13.04 -16.57
CA THR A 85 18.84 -11.62 -16.55
C THR A 85 17.65 -10.69 -16.41
N ALA A 86 16.49 -11.08 -16.96
CA ALA A 86 15.23 -10.34 -16.88
C ALA A 86 14.79 -10.11 -15.42
N VAL A 87 14.98 -11.11 -14.55
CA VAL A 87 14.78 -10.98 -13.10
C VAL A 87 16.04 -11.50 -12.39
N ARG A 88 16.62 -10.67 -11.53
CA ARG A 88 17.82 -10.99 -10.73
C ARG A 88 17.66 -10.48 -9.32
N HIS A 89 17.98 -11.31 -8.32
CA HIS A 89 17.83 -10.97 -6.90
C HIS A 89 16.43 -10.37 -6.61
N ASP A 90 15.40 -11.03 -7.12
CA ASP A 90 13.99 -10.65 -6.95
C ASP A 90 13.62 -9.27 -7.51
N ARG A 91 14.42 -8.74 -8.43
CA ARG A 91 14.25 -7.43 -9.06
C ARG A 91 14.29 -7.52 -10.57
N LEU A 92 13.45 -6.74 -11.24
CA LEU A 92 13.45 -6.55 -12.68
C LEU A 92 14.79 -5.96 -13.11
N LEU A 93 15.50 -6.69 -13.98
CA LEU A 93 16.89 -6.43 -14.41
C LEU A 93 17.87 -6.24 -13.24
N GLY A 94 17.56 -6.78 -12.06
CA GLY A 94 18.36 -6.61 -10.85
C GLY A 94 18.24 -5.23 -10.19
N LEU A 95 17.29 -4.39 -10.62
CA LEU A 95 17.18 -2.99 -10.20
C LEU A 95 15.85 -2.70 -9.49
N LEU A 96 14.72 -2.94 -10.17
CA LEU A 96 13.39 -2.49 -9.74
C LEU A 96 12.62 -3.61 -9.03
N LEU A 97 11.99 -3.31 -7.89
CA LEU A 97 11.18 -4.27 -7.13
C LEU A 97 9.84 -4.58 -7.84
N PRO A 98 8.98 -3.58 -8.12
CA PRO A 98 7.72 -3.85 -8.80
C PRO A 98 7.96 -4.21 -10.27
N PHE A 99 7.24 -5.22 -10.75
CA PHE A 99 7.26 -5.70 -12.14
C PHE A 99 6.25 -4.96 -13.02
N ARG A 100 5.45 -4.06 -12.42
CA ARG A 100 4.57 -3.12 -13.11
C ARG A 100 4.57 -1.77 -12.41
N ALA A 101 4.65 -0.68 -13.18
CA ALA A 101 4.59 0.68 -12.66
C ALA A 101 4.30 1.68 -13.78
N PHE A 102 3.78 2.85 -13.42
CA PHE A 102 3.79 4.04 -14.27
C PHE A 102 5.19 4.64 -14.35
N GLY A 103 5.44 5.42 -15.40
CA GLY A 103 6.74 6.05 -15.61
C GLY A 103 7.85 5.02 -15.78
N ASP A 104 8.98 5.16 -15.09
CA ASP A 104 10.13 4.26 -15.15
C ASP A 104 10.52 3.91 -16.60
N VAL A 105 10.52 4.93 -17.48
CA VAL A 105 10.71 4.75 -18.92
C VAL A 105 12.05 4.09 -19.29
N ARG A 106 13.02 4.10 -18.37
CA ARG A 106 14.29 3.38 -18.48
C ARG A 106 14.12 1.86 -18.67
N PHE A 107 12.98 1.30 -18.26
CA PHE A 107 12.64 -0.11 -18.44
C PHE A 107 11.66 -0.36 -19.60
N LYS A 108 11.32 0.68 -20.37
CA LYS A 108 10.26 0.64 -21.41
C LYS A 108 10.74 1.09 -22.78
N TRP A 109 11.48 2.18 -22.84
CA TRP A 109 11.88 2.81 -24.11
C TRP A 109 13.00 2.03 -24.80
N SER A 110 13.13 2.24 -26.11
CA SER A 110 14.20 1.60 -26.89
C SER A 110 15.59 2.13 -26.48
N PRO A 111 16.65 1.35 -26.70
CA PRO A 111 18.02 1.79 -26.43
C PRO A 111 18.37 3.11 -27.13
N GLU A 112 17.90 3.32 -28.37
CA GLU A 112 18.14 4.52 -29.15
C GLU A 112 17.51 5.75 -28.50
N MET A 113 16.24 5.64 -28.06
CA MET A 113 15.55 6.72 -27.36
C MET A 113 16.22 7.06 -26.03
N LEU A 114 16.66 6.05 -25.27
CA LEU A 114 17.36 6.25 -24.00
C LEU A 114 18.74 6.89 -24.22
N ASN A 115 19.50 6.45 -25.22
CA ASN A 115 20.80 7.05 -25.56
C ASN A 115 20.63 8.52 -25.99
N GLN A 116 19.65 8.82 -26.85
CA GLN A 116 19.33 10.21 -27.21
C GLN A 116 18.96 11.06 -26.00
N LEU A 117 18.18 10.50 -25.07
CA LEU A 117 17.82 11.18 -23.83
C LEU A 117 19.06 11.49 -22.96
N TYR A 118 19.99 10.55 -22.87
CA TYR A 118 21.23 10.70 -22.11
C TYR A 118 22.22 11.67 -22.80
N GLU A 119 22.22 11.74 -24.13
CA GLU A 119 23.06 12.68 -24.88
C GLU A 119 22.50 14.12 -24.88
N SER A 120 21.19 14.29 -24.78
CA SER A 120 20.49 15.59 -24.94
C SER A 120 20.52 16.54 -23.75
N GLY A 121 21.38 16.30 -22.74
CA GLY A 121 22.01 17.40 -21.99
C GLY A 121 21.79 17.50 -20.47
N PRO A 122 22.31 18.58 -19.84
CA PRO A 122 22.56 18.70 -18.40
C PRO A 122 21.31 18.71 -17.50
N ASN A 123 20.11 18.94 -18.04
CA ASN A 123 18.85 18.92 -17.29
C ASN A 123 18.42 17.50 -16.86
N VAL A 124 18.89 16.46 -17.55
CA VAL A 124 18.70 15.06 -17.14
C VAL A 124 19.62 14.73 -15.96
N ARG A 125 20.82 15.33 -15.91
CA ARG A 125 21.78 15.10 -14.82
C ARG A 125 21.28 15.59 -13.46
N SER A 126 20.47 16.64 -13.41
CA SER A 126 19.86 17.11 -12.16
C SER A 126 18.56 16.39 -11.80
N ALA A 127 17.87 15.83 -12.80
CA ALA A 127 16.63 15.08 -12.63
C ALA A 127 16.84 13.63 -12.15
N VAL A 128 18.04 13.08 -12.36
CA VAL A 128 18.33 11.66 -12.16
C VAL A 128 19.52 11.50 -11.21
N SER A 129 19.36 10.69 -10.17
CA SER A 129 20.46 10.31 -9.27
C SER A 129 21.61 9.68 -10.08
N GLY A 130 22.86 10.02 -9.75
CA GLY A 130 24.06 9.64 -10.51
C GLY A 130 24.23 8.14 -10.77
N SER A 131 23.54 7.27 -10.02
CA SER A 131 23.51 5.82 -10.14
C SER A 131 22.62 5.25 -11.27
N VAL A 132 21.92 6.09 -12.04
CA VAL A 132 20.93 5.66 -13.07
C VAL A 132 21.39 6.02 -14.49
N TRP A 133 22.68 6.35 -14.68
CA TRP A 133 23.23 6.65 -16.00
C TRP A 133 23.44 5.40 -16.87
N GLY A 134 23.10 5.52 -18.16
CA GLY A 134 23.24 4.45 -19.15
C GLY A 134 22.04 3.51 -19.23
N LEU A 135 22.11 2.51 -20.09
CA LEU A 135 21.07 1.49 -20.21
C LEU A 135 21.07 0.57 -18.97
N PRO A 136 19.92 -0.01 -18.60
CA PRO A 136 19.90 -1.12 -17.65
C PRO A 136 20.84 -2.26 -18.07
N PRO A 137 21.36 -3.05 -17.11
CA PRO A 137 22.15 -4.21 -17.45
C PRO A 137 21.30 -5.23 -18.21
N HIS A 138 21.87 -5.87 -19.23
CA HIS A 138 21.20 -6.88 -20.05
C HIS A 138 19.89 -6.41 -20.71
N TYR A 139 19.84 -5.14 -21.12
CA TYR A 139 18.66 -4.53 -21.77
C TYR A 139 18.61 -4.86 -23.27
N LEU A 140 18.14 -6.07 -23.61
CA LEU A 140 18.20 -6.63 -24.96
C LEU A 140 16.86 -6.54 -25.72
N THR A 141 15.75 -6.87 -25.07
CA THR A 141 14.41 -6.93 -25.68
C THR A 141 13.37 -6.10 -24.91
N PRO A 142 13.55 -4.76 -24.79
CA PRO A 142 12.55 -3.93 -24.15
C PRO A 142 11.21 -3.92 -24.93
N PRO A 143 10.08 -3.61 -24.25
CA PRO A 143 9.96 -3.18 -22.85
C PRO A 143 10.02 -4.36 -21.84
N TYR A 144 10.61 -4.12 -20.66
CA TYR A 144 10.61 -5.08 -19.53
C TYR A 144 9.57 -4.75 -18.45
N LEU A 145 9.08 -3.51 -18.42
CA LEU A 145 8.15 -3.02 -17.41
C LEU A 145 6.79 -2.68 -18.03
N SER A 146 5.71 -3.22 -17.47
CA SER A 146 4.35 -2.94 -17.92
C SER A 146 3.68 -1.82 -17.12
N ALA A 147 2.85 -1.02 -17.81
CA ALA A 147 1.91 -0.08 -17.18
C ALA A 147 0.45 -0.58 -17.23
N GLN A 148 0.25 -1.87 -17.54
CA GLN A 148 -1.08 -2.48 -17.63
C GLN A 148 -1.51 -3.03 -16.25
N PRO A 149 -2.60 -2.51 -15.66
CA PRO A 149 -3.05 -2.98 -14.36
C PRO A 149 -3.72 -4.35 -14.47
N GLU A 150 -3.66 -5.13 -13.39
CA GLU A 150 -4.56 -6.25 -13.14
C GLU A 150 -5.86 -5.73 -12.52
N ILE A 151 -7.01 -6.22 -12.99
CA ILE A 151 -8.32 -5.78 -12.52
C ILE A 151 -9.08 -6.94 -11.90
N THR A 152 -9.41 -6.81 -10.62
CA THR A 152 -10.29 -7.74 -9.89
C THR A 152 -11.68 -7.15 -9.76
N ARG A 153 -12.70 -7.99 -9.97
CA ARG A 153 -14.11 -7.65 -9.75
C ARG A 153 -14.67 -8.45 -8.59
N HIS A 154 -15.28 -7.77 -7.63
CA HIS A 154 -15.91 -8.35 -6.45
C HIS A 154 -17.34 -7.83 -6.29
N LEU A 155 -18.29 -8.74 -6.05
CA LEU A 155 -19.67 -8.36 -5.72
C LEU A 155 -19.74 -8.13 -4.20
N ILE A 156 -20.13 -6.92 -3.78
CA ILE A 156 -20.19 -6.56 -2.36
C ILE A 156 -21.31 -7.35 -1.69
N ARG A 157 -20.98 -8.01 -0.58
CA ARG A 157 -21.88 -8.80 0.24
C ARG A 157 -22.11 -8.09 1.58
N PRO A 158 -23.22 -8.37 2.29
CA PRO A 158 -23.47 -7.78 3.62
C PRO A 158 -22.40 -8.07 4.68
N ALA A 159 -21.65 -9.16 4.50
CA ALA A 159 -20.53 -9.55 5.36
C ALA A 159 -19.26 -8.69 5.11
N ASP A 160 -19.15 -8.05 3.95
CA ASP A 160 -17.99 -7.23 3.61
C ASP A 160 -18.14 -5.86 4.28
N LYS A 161 -17.27 -5.53 5.25
CA LYS A 161 -17.45 -4.34 6.10
C LYS A 161 -16.55 -3.17 5.73
N PHE A 162 -15.35 -3.44 5.22
CA PHE A 162 -14.41 -2.39 4.84
C PHE A 162 -13.35 -2.90 3.87
N LEU A 163 -12.70 -1.97 3.17
CA LEU A 163 -11.56 -2.21 2.29
C LEU A 163 -10.35 -1.42 2.80
N VAL A 164 -9.19 -2.06 2.85
CA VAL A 164 -7.91 -1.40 3.14
C VAL A 164 -7.07 -1.35 1.88
N LEU A 165 -6.75 -0.15 1.41
CA LEU A 165 -5.72 0.10 0.39
C LEU A 165 -4.47 0.61 1.09
N ALA A 166 -3.33 -0.02 0.85
CA ALA A 166 -2.06 0.49 1.38
C ALA A 166 -0.87 0.16 0.49
N THR A 167 0.19 0.96 0.63
CA THR A 167 1.51 0.67 0.05
C THR A 167 2.18 -0.50 0.76
N ASP A 168 3.17 -1.10 0.12
CA ASP A 168 4.05 -2.13 0.67
C ASP A 168 4.65 -1.76 2.03
N GLY A 169 4.95 -0.48 2.28
CA GLY A 169 5.41 0.01 3.58
C GLY A 169 4.53 -0.41 4.77
N LEU A 170 3.23 -0.65 4.58
CA LEU A 170 2.38 -1.30 5.59
C LEU A 170 2.53 -2.82 5.58
N TRP A 171 2.41 -3.42 4.40
CA TRP A 171 2.29 -4.88 4.21
C TRP A 171 3.58 -5.66 4.47
N GLU A 172 4.73 -5.00 4.43
CA GLU A 172 6.01 -5.55 4.86
C GLU A 172 6.11 -5.63 6.40
N LEU A 173 5.37 -4.77 7.12
CA LEU A 173 5.41 -4.71 8.58
C LEU A 173 4.35 -5.58 9.25
N MET A 174 3.19 -5.76 8.61
CA MET A 174 2.07 -6.49 9.20
C MET A 174 1.43 -7.48 8.23
N HIS A 175 1.13 -8.67 8.74
CA HIS A 175 0.36 -9.67 8.01
C HIS A 175 -1.07 -9.17 7.74
N ARG A 176 -1.60 -9.49 6.55
CA ARG A 176 -2.92 -9.03 6.09
C ARG A 176 -4.05 -9.31 7.09
N GLN A 177 -4.03 -10.48 7.73
CA GLN A 177 -5.05 -10.86 8.71
C GLN A 177 -4.98 -9.99 9.97
N THR A 178 -3.79 -9.62 10.42
CA THR A 178 -3.59 -8.74 11.57
C THR A 178 -4.13 -7.34 11.28
N VAL A 179 -3.87 -6.82 10.07
CA VAL A 179 -4.40 -5.51 9.63
C VAL A 179 -5.94 -5.50 9.68
N ILE A 180 -6.57 -6.53 9.10
CA ILE A 180 -8.04 -6.63 9.07
C ILE A 180 -8.60 -6.80 10.49
N GLN A 181 -7.95 -7.60 11.35
CA GLN A 181 -8.37 -7.75 12.75
C GLN A 181 -8.33 -6.41 13.50
N LEU A 182 -7.24 -5.65 13.39
CA LEU A 182 -7.10 -4.34 14.04
C LEU A 182 -8.16 -3.34 13.58
N VAL A 183 -8.42 -3.27 12.27
CA VAL A 183 -9.47 -2.39 11.71
C VAL A 183 -10.85 -2.83 12.19
N GLY A 184 -11.13 -4.13 12.18
CA GLY A 184 -12.39 -4.69 12.62
C GLY A 184 -12.68 -4.48 14.11
N ASP A 185 -11.67 -4.67 14.95
CA ASP A 185 -11.75 -4.44 16.40
C ASP A 185 -11.92 -2.96 16.73
N HIS A 186 -11.22 -2.08 16.00
CA HIS A 186 -11.41 -0.63 16.11
C HIS A 186 -12.84 -0.22 15.71
N LEU A 187 -13.37 -0.76 14.60
CA LEU A 187 -14.73 -0.49 14.14
C LEU A 187 -15.81 -0.97 15.10
N THR A 188 -15.68 -2.20 15.60
CA THR A 188 -16.64 -2.72 16.59
C THR A 188 -16.56 -1.93 17.88
N GLY A 189 -15.35 -1.56 18.34
CA GLY A 189 -15.15 -0.65 19.46
C GLY A 189 -15.95 0.65 19.32
N LEU A 190 -15.90 1.29 18.15
CA LEU A 190 -16.67 2.50 17.83
C LEU A 190 -18.19 2.27 17.80
N GLN A 191 -18.66 1.15 17.25
CA GLN A 191 -20.10 0.82 17.28
C GLN A 191 -20.63 0.71 18.73
N HIS A 192 -19.83 0.14 19.62
CA HIS A 192 -20.15 0.05 21.05
C HIS A 192 -20.01 1.39 21.79
N GLN A 193 -19.70 2.51 21.13
CA GLN A 193 -19.74 3.84 21.74
C GLN A 193 -20.98 4.67 21.37
N ARG A 194 -21.78 4.22 20.38
CA ARG A 194 -23.02 4.94 20.02
C ARG A 194 -23.92 5.13 21.25
N PRO A 195 -24.60 6.28 21.40
CA PRO A 195 -25.47 6.53 22.55
C PRO A 195 -26.47 5.38 22.72
N ILE A 196 -26.56 4.83 23.93
CA ILE A 196 -27.60 3.85 24.22
C ILE A 196 -28.91 4.63 24.27
N ILE A 197 -29.83 4.30 23.38
CA ILE A 197 -31.23 4.67 23.53
C ILE A 197 -31.85 3.51 24.31
N PRO A 198 -32.18 3.67 25.61
CA PRO A 198 -32.76 2.60 26.40
C PRO A 198 -34.08 2.17 25.74
N ARG A 199 -34.22 0.87 25.46
CA ARG A 199 -35.50 0.33 25.02
C ARG A 199 -36.41 0.15 26.25
N VAL A 200 -37.72 0.24 26.04
CA VAL A 200 -38.75 0.21 27.11
C VAL A 200 -38.69 -1.09 27.94
N ASP A 201 -38.10 -2.15 27.39
CA ASP A 201 -37.95 -3.48 27.98
C ASP A 201 -36.60 -3.75 28.67
N MET A 202 -35.67 -2.79 28.71
CA MET A 202 -34.38 -2.98 29.37
C MET A 202 -34.48 -2.84 30.90
N THR A 203 -34.02 -3.86 31.62
CA THR A 203 -33.88 -3.79 33.09
C THR A 203 -32.66 -2.96 33.50
N LEU A 204 -32.71 -2.31 34.66
CA LEU A 204 -31.56 -1.61 35.26
C LEU A 204 -30.31 -2.51 35.36
N GLY A 205 -30.48 -3.78 35.75
CA GLY A 205 -29.37 -4.74 35.84
C GLY A 205 -28.75 -5.12 34.49
N SER A 206 -29.54 -5.12 33.40
CA SER A 206 -29.01 -5.28 32.04
C SER A 206 -28.28 -4.03 31.55
N LEU A 207 -28.79 -2.84 31.88
CA LEU A 207 -28.14 -1.57 31.53
C LEU A 207 -26.78 -1.44 32.24
N GLN A 208 -26.71 -1.78 33.52
CA GLN A 208 -25.47 -1.73 34.30
C GLN A 208 -24.40 -2.68 33.76
N ARG A 209 -24.76 -3.92 33.41
CA ARG A 209 -23.81 -4.87 32.79
C ARG A 209 -23.26 -4.34 31.47
N LEU A 210 -24.13 -3.81 30.62
CA LEU A 210 -23.75 -3.25 29.32
C LEU A 210 -22.82 -2.03 29.49
N LEU A 211 -23.09 -1.16 30.48
CA LEU A 211 -22.20 -0.03 30.80
C LEU A 211 -20.83 -0.48 31.33
N LEU A 212 -20.78 -1.51 32.18
CA LEU A 212 -19.51 -2.07 32.71
C LEU A 212 -18.69 -2.79 31.63
N GLU A 213 -19.33 -3.43 30.66
CA GLU A 213 -18.67 -4.00 29.48
C GLU A 213 -18.10 -2.89 28.58
N ARG A 214 -18.87 -1.82 28.35
CA ARG A 214 -18.39 -0.64 27.60
C ARG A 214 -17.22 0.05 28.28
N GLN A 215 -17.29 0.30 29.60
CA GLN A 215 -16.22 0.98 30.33
C GLN A 215 -14.88 0.24 30.20
N ARG A 216 -14.91 -1.10 30.34
CA ARG A 216 -13.71 -1.93 30.18
C ARG A 216 -13.14 -1.88 28.76
N ARG A 217 -13.99 -1.83 27.73
CA ARG A 217 -13.57 -1.79 26.32
C ARG A 217 -13.11 -0.40 25.88
N VAL A 218 -13.75 0.67 26.36
CA VAL A 218 -13.36 2.06 26.08
C VAL A 218 -11.95 2.35 26.59
N GLN A 219 -11.59 1.82 27.75
CA GLN A 219 -10.26 1.99 28.34
C GLN A 219 -9.14 1.25 27.57
N ALA A 220 -9.50 0.25 26.75
CA ALA A 220 -8.55 -0.63 26.05
C ALA A 220 -8.41 -0.30 24.55
N VAL A 221 -9.43 0.29 23.91
CA VAL A 221 -9.53 0.36 22.44
C VAL A 221 -9.24 1.75 21.86
N LEU A 222 -9.23 2.83 22.65
CA LEU A 222 -9.46 4.17 22.10
C LEU A 222 -8.42 5.22 22.50
N GLU A 223 -7.25 5.14 21.88
CA GLU A 223 -6.42 6.33 21.69
C GLU A 223 -6.63 6.99 20.31
N ASP A 224 -7.04 6.24 19.29
CA ASP A 224 -7.08 6.73 17.90
C ASP A 224 -8.51 6.89 17.37
N GLN A 225 -8.85 8.09 16.88
CA GLN A 225 -10.13 8.35 16.20
C GLN A 225 -10.15 7.90 14.73
N ASN A 226 -8.97 7.80 14.12
CA ASN A 226 -8.80 7.44 12.71
C ASN A 226 -8.19 6.04 12.60
N THR A 227 -8.86 5.14 11.87
CA THR A 227 -8.42 3.74 11.77
C THR A 227 -7.11 3.57 10.98
N ALA A 228 -6.81 4.44 10.01
CA ALA A 228 -5.53 4.44 9.33
C ALA A 228 -4.39 4.88 10.27
N THR A 229 -4.63 5.88 11.12
CA THR A 229 -3.68 6.26 12.19
C THR A 229 -3.45 5.13 13.17
N HIS A 230 -4.53 4.42 13.54
CA HIS A 230 -4.44 3.24 14.41
C HIS A 230 -3.55 2.16 13.80
N LEU A 231 -3.75 1.83 12.52
CA LEU A 231 -2.88 0.90 11.79
C LEU A 231 -1.42 1.37 11.73
N LEU A 232 -1.18 2.65 11.44
CA LEU A 232 0.17 3.21 11.38
C LEU A 232 0.89 3.09 12.75
N ARG A 233 0.16 3.32 13.83
CA ARG A 233 0.66 3.19 15.20
C ARG A 233 1.08 1.74 15.50
N HIS A 234 0.25 0.78 15.13
CA HIS A 234 0.57 -0.65 15.25
C HIS A 234 1.76 -1.05 14.37
N ALA A 235 1.80 -0.60 13.11
CA ALA A 235 2.90 -0.90 12.18
C ALA A 235 4.27 -0.47 12.74
N LEU A 236 4.36 0.74 13.30
CA LEU A 236 5.62 1.31 13.76
C LEU A 236 5.98 0.91 15.20
N GLY A 237 4.96 0.63 16.02
CA GLY A 237 5.09 0.35 17.44
C GLY A 237 4.98 -1.12 17.82
N ASP A 238 4.83 -2.04 16.88
CA ASP A 238 4.60 -3.47 17.16
C ASP A 238 5.62 -4.04 18.17
N ASP A 239 5.10 -4.64 19.25
CA ASP A 239 5.89 -5.30 20.27
C ASP A 239 6.14 -6.80 19.98
N GLY A 240 5.54 -7.31 18.90
CA GLY A 240 5.60 -8.72 18.51
C GLY A 240 4.53 -9.61 19.16
N TYR A 241 3.73 -9.05 20.06
CA TYR A 241 2.62 -9.72 20.76
C TYR A 241 1.25 -9.12 20.41
N GLY A 242 1.20 -8.20 19.43
CA GLY A 242 -0.03 -7.58 18.95
C GLY A 242 -0.40 -6.29 19.68
N ALA A 243 0.45 -5.78 20.57
CA ALA A 243 0.27 -4.48 21.21
C ALA A 243 1.29 -3.44 20.69
N VAL A 244 1.06 -2.18 21.04
CA VAL A 244 1.94 -1.06 20.67
C VAL A 244 2.89 -0.79 21.83
N ALA A 245 4.20 -0.96 21.61
CA ALA A 245 5.24 -0.52 22.54
C ALA A 245 5.49 0.99 22.38
N PRO A 246 5.15 1.84 23.38
CA PRO A 246 5.27 3.30 23.24
C PRO A 246 6.70 3.76 22.99
N ASN A 247 7.67 3.11 23.64
CA ASN A 247 9.09 3.43 23.47
C ASN A 247 9.59 3.13 22.05
N ARG A 248 9.09 2.05 21.43
CA ARG A 248 9.44 1.68 20.05
C ARG A 248 8.84 2.69 19.08
N LEU A 249 7.55 3.00 19.24
CA LEU A 249 6.86 3.98 18.42
C LEU A 249 7.56 5.34 18.47
N ALA A 250 7.85 5.85 19.68
CA ALA A 250 8.56 7.11 19.87
C ALA A 250 9.94 7.11 19.19
N LYS A 251 10.70 6.01 19.34
CA LYS A 251 11.99 5.84 18.68
C LYS A 251 11.86 5.88 17.16
N MET A 252 10.89 5.16 16.58
CA MET A 252 10.67 5.14 15.14
C MET A 252 10.31 6.53 14.61
N LEU A 253 9.39 7.23 15.28
CA LEU A 253 8.95 8.57 14.86
C LEU A 253 10.04 9.64 15.02
N SER A 254 11.00 9.44 15.92
CA SER A 254 12.08 10.40 16.19
C SER A 254 13.31 10.21 15.29
N LEU A 255 13.32 9.21 14.41
CA LEU A 255 14.43 9.00 13.47
C LEU A 255 14.54 10.19 12.49
N PRO A 256 15.75 10.75 12.27
CA PRO A 256 15.95 11.78 11.27
C PRO A 256 15.73 11.24 9.85
N SER A 257 15.44 12.12 8.88
CA SER A 257 14.99 11.73 7.54
C SER A 257 16.01 10.91 6.75
N ASP A 258 17.30 11.12 7.00
CA ASP A 258 18.42 10.36 6.42
C ASP A 258 18.52 8.92 6.96
N LEU A 259 18.02 8.68 8.17
CA LEU A 259 18.03 7.38 8.82
C LEU A 259 16.68 6.65 8.72
N ALA A 260 15.56 7.38 8.67
CA ALA A 260 14.22 6.83 8.66
C ALA A 260 14.01 5.76 7.58
N ARG A 261 14.48 6.03 6.34
CA ARG A 261 14.39 5.10 5.20
C ARG A 261 15.16 3.79 5.38
N ARG A 262 16.03 3.67 6.38
CA ARG A 262 16.71 2.40 6.71
C ARG A 262 15.87 1.48 7.60
N TYR A 263 14.85 2.02 8.26
CA TYR A 263 14.03 1.30 9.23
C TYR A 263 12.58 1.13 8.81
N ARG A 264 12.09 1.98 7.91
CA ARG A 264 10.73 1.92 7.34
C ARG A 264 10.72 2.54 5.96
N ASP A 265 9.77 2.10 5.13
CA ASP A 265 9.42 2.82 3.92
C ASP A 265 8.30 3.85 4.18
N ASP A 266 7.93 4.59 3.14
CA ASP A 266 6.78 5.47 3.14
C ASP A 266 5.48 4.65 3.28
N ILE A 267 4.71 4.92 4.33
CA ILE A 267 3.47 4.18 4.64
C ILE A 267 2.27 5.06 4.30
N THR A 268 1.47 4.63 3.31
CA THR A 268 0.19 5.27 2.97
C THR A 268 -0.93 4.25 3.13
N ILE A 269 -1.99 4.63 3.85
CA ILE A 269 -3.13 3.76 4.18
C ILE A 269 -4.43 4.50 3.91
N THR A 270 -5.36 3.86 3.23
CA THR A 270 -6.75 4.31 3.06
C THR A 270 -7.67 3.19 3.51
N VAL A 271 -8.54 3.48 4.49
CA VAL A 271 -9.58 2.56 4.96
C VAL A 271 -10.93 3.08 4.48
N ILE A 272 -11.64 2.26 3.71
CA ILE A 272 -12.95 2.57 3.14
C ILE A 272 -13.98 1.70 3.85
N HIS A 273 -14.86 2.31 4.64
CA HIS A 273 -15.98 1.59 5.26
C HIS A 273 -17.10 1.41 4.24
N LEU A 274 -17.53 0.16 4.06
CA LEU A 274 -18.65 -0.17 3.18
C LEU A 274 -19.94 -0.05 4.00
N ASN A 275 -20.90 0.71 3.49
CA ASN A 275 -22.22 0.80 4.14
C ASN A 275 -22.92 -0.56 4.04
N GLU A 276 -23.68 -0.89 5.08
CA GLU A 276 -24.66 -1.97 4.99
C GLU A 276 -25.70 -1.56 3.95
N LEU A 277 -25.76 -2.29 2.84
CA LEU A 277 -26.79 -2.14 1.80
C LEU A 277 -28.14 -2.64 2.32
#